data_AF-A0A4S3KF52-F1
#
_entry.id   AF-A0A4S3KF52-F1
#
_cell.length_a   1.000
_cell.length_b   1.000
_cell.length_c   1.000
_cell.angle_alpha   90.00
_cell.angle_beta   90.00
_cell.angle_gamma   90.00
#
_symmetry.space_group_name_H-M   'P 1'
#
loop_
_entity.id
_entity.type
_entity.pdbx_description
1 polymer ?
#
loop_
_entity_poly.entity_id
_entity_poly.type
_entity_poly.pdbx_seq_one_letter_code
_entity_poly.pdbx_strand_id
1 'polypeptide(L)'
;MSVQFPTLSQLGWRPGLSQHLTLQDFEAGYPARVIDVHRGGMSVLSSRGATVLPLPPGEAPAPVVGDWLLLEMDAPHVLCRIEPHSALAGSAANLDSLFVVDSCGDDLDLPRLERYLALAFAAGVEPVIVLTRADLCAQIPSCIRSVQAVAPGVACIAVDATTASTTKPLQAWLDSGQTVAFVGAPGVGKSSLIDTLAGDAPRHAGMFQLSGGAWVIDTPELRELRADEVDTDLQALDIEPA
;
A
#
# COMPACT_ATOMS: atom_id res chain seq x y z
N MET A 1 12.87 -17.74 -23.98
CA MET A 1 13.05 -16.90 -22.79
C MET A 1 12.28 -17.55 -21.67
N SER A 2 12.95 -18.00 -20.61
CA SER A 2 12.28 -18.50 -19.40
C SER A 2 11.57 -17.33 -18.74
N VAL A 3 10.25 -17.45 -18.53
CA VAL A 3 9.50 -16.47 -17.73
C VAL A 3 9.99 -16.63 -16.29
N GLN A 4 10.62 -15.59 -15.75
CA GLN A 4 11.11 -15.59 -14.38
C GLN A 4 10.06 -14.91 -13.50
N PHE A 5 9.44 -15.67 -12.60
CA PHE A 5 8.51 -15.15 -11.61
C PHE A 5 9.26 -14.69 -10.36
N PRO A 6 8.74 -13.70 -9.62
CA PRO A 6 9.37 -13.22 -8.40
C PRO A 6 9.37 -14.31 -7.32
N THR A 7 10.40 -14.32 -6.48
CA THR A 7 10.40 -15.13 -5.26
C THR A 7 9.34 -14.65 -4.29
N LEU A 8 8.98 -15.48 -3.29
CA LEU A 8 8.06 -15.06 -2.23
C LEU A 8 8.58 -13.81 -1.49
N SER A 9 9.88 -13.74 -1.19
CA SER A 9 10.46 -12.55 -0.54
C SER A 9 10.35 -11.30 -1.42
N GLN A 10 10.57 -11.42 -2.74
CA GLN A 10 10.39 -10.32 -3.68
C GLN A 10 8.93 -9.89 -3.80
N LEU A 11 7.99 -10.79 -3.53
CA LEU A 11 6.56 -10.50 -3.41
C LEU A 11 6.17 -9.94 -2.03
N GLY A 12 7.10 -9.76 -1.09
CA GLY A 12 6.82 -9.22 0.26
C GLY A 12 6.43 -10.28 1.30
N TRP A 13 6.66 -11.56 1.02
CA TRP A 13 6.48 -12.63 2.00
C TRP A 13 7.49 -12.49 3.13
N ARG A 14 7.02 -12.56 4.37
CA ARG A 14 7.83 -12.41 5.59
C ARG A 14 7.50 -13.53 6.59
N PRO A 15 8.42 -13.88 7.51
CA PRO A 15 8.21 -14.99 8.45
C PRO A 15 6.91 -14.91 9.26
N GLY A 16 6.47 -13.70 9.63
CA GLY A 16 5.20 -13.50 10.35
C GLY A 16 3.96 -14.01 9.61
N LEU A 17 3.95 -14.01 8.27
CA LEU A 17 2.82 -14.50 7.47
C LEU A 17 2.70 -16.03 7.49
N SER A 18 3.79 -16.73 7.80
CA SER A 18 3.80 -18.19 7.94
C SER A 18 3.54 -18.68 9.36
N GLN A 19 3.40 -17.80 10.35
CA GLN A 19 3.38 -18.21 11.77
C GLN A 19 2.22 -19.14 12.14
N HIS A 20 1.09 -19.02 11.43
CA HIS A 20 -0.11 -19.84 11.65
C HIS A 20 -0.22 -21.00 10.66
N LEU A 21 0.72 -21.15 9.72
CA LEU A 21 0.70 -22.23 8.73
C LEU A 21 1.43 -23.46 9.26
N THR A 22 0.81 -24.62 9.08
CA THR A 22 1.37 -25.92 9.45
C THR A 22 2.14 -26.54 8.28
N LEU A 23 2.90 -27.61 8.55
CA LEU A 23 3.54 -28.39 7.48
C LEU A 23 2.50 -28.93 6.49
N GLN A 24 1.33 -29.35 6.97
CA GLN A 24 0.25 -29.86 6.12
C GLN A 24 -0.27 -28.78 5.16
N ASP A 25 -0.34 -27.52 5.61
CA ASP A 25 -0.73 -26.41 4.75
C ASP A 25 0.27 -26.18 3.60
N PHE A 26 1.57 -26.28 3.90
CA PHE A 26 2.63 -26.18 2.88
C PHE A 26 2.72 -27.40 1.96
N GLU A 27 2.25 -28.56 2.39
CA GLU A 27 2.11 -29.75 1.55
C GLU A 27 0.87 -29.64 0.64
N ALA A 28 -0.22 -29.09 1.15
CA ALA A 28 -1.49 -28.94 0.43
C ALA A 28 -1.48 -27.78 -0.59
N GLY A 29 -0.73 -26.71 -0.31
CA GLY A 29 -0.80 -25.50 -1.11
C GLY A 29 0.45 -24.64 -1.13
N TYR A 30 0.36 -23.52 -1.83
CA TYR A 30 1.44 -22.54 -1.98
C TYR A 30 0.92 -21.10 -1.84
N PRO A 31 1.74 -20.17 -1.30
CA PRO A 31 1.34 -18.78 -1.18
C PRO A 31 1.24 -18.07 -2.53
N ALA A 32 0.18 -17.30 -2.70
CA ALA A 32 -0.02 -16.38 -3.81
C ALA A 32 -0.55 -15.04 -3.30
N ARG A 33 -0.08 -13.94 -3.87
CA ARG A 33 -0.46 -12.58 -3.49
C ARG A 33 -1.50 -12.04 -4.46
N VAL A 34 -2.58 -11.46 -3.96
CA VAL A 34 -3.60 -10.79 -4.77
C VAL A 34 -3.00 -9.52 -5.35
N ILE A 35 -2.90 -9.44 -6.68
CA ILE A 35 -2.34 -8.28 -7.38
C ILE A 35 -3.41 -7.39 -8.02
N ASP A 36 -4.60 -7.91 -8.29
CA ASP A 36 -5.72 -7.12 -8.82
C ASP A 36 -7.05 -7.78 -8.44
N VAL A 37 -8.09 -6.97 -8.25
CA VAL A 37 -9.45 -7.40 -7.96
C VAL A 37 -10.42 -6.70 -8.89
N HIS A 38 -11.24 -7.47 -9.59
CA HIS A 38 -12.17 -6.95 -10.60
C HIS A 38 -13.50 -7.71 -10.59
N ARG A 39 -14.53 -7.20 -11.28
CA ARG A 39 -15.89 -7.80 -11.27
C ARG A 39 -15.93 -9.30 -11.61
N GLY A 40 -15.00 -9.80 -12.42
CA GLY A 40 -14.95 -11.20 -12.86
C GLY A 40 -14.10 -12.15 -12.00
N GLY A 41 -13.49 -11.67 -10.91
CA GLY A 41 -12.50 -12.46 -10.16
C GLY A 41 -11.35 -11.62 -9.58
N MET A 42 -10.25 -12.29 -9.30
CA MET A 42 -9.01 -11.69 -8.82
C MET A 42 -7.82 -12.28 -9.56
N SER A 43 -6.81 -11.44 -9.81
CA SER A 43 -5.52 -11.88 -10.31
C SER A 43 -4.56 -12.08 -9.14
N VAL A 44 -3.87 -13.21 -9.13
CA VAL A 44 -2.91 -13.58 -8.08
C VAL A 44 -1.55 -13.90 -8.68
N LEU A 45 -0.49 -13.56 -7.96
CA LEU A 45 0.89 -13.78 -8.36
C LEU A 45 1.63 -14.61 -7.30
N SER A 46 2.35 -15.63 -7.74
CA SER A 46 3.15 -16.51 -6.90
C SER A 46 4.52 -16.74 -7.54
N SER A 47 5.39 -17.44 -6.81
CA SER A 47 6.65 -17.97 -7.36
C SER A 47 6.46 -19.00 -8.48
N ARG A 48 5.24 -19.51 -8.65
CA ARG A 48 4.87 -20.50 -9.68
C ARG A 48 4.24 -19.84 -10.92
N GLY A 49 3.83 -18.58 -10.82
CA GLY A 49 3.21 -17.85 -11.92
C GLY A 49 2.04 -16.98 -11.50
N ALA A 50 1.46 -16.32 -12.50
CA ALA A 50 0.22 -15.56 -12.37
C ALA A 50 -0.99 -16.44 -12.72
N THR A 51 -2.10 -16.25 -12.02
CA THR A 51 -3.35 -16.98 -12.27
C THR A 51 -4.54 -16.07 -11.98
N VAL A 52 -5.67 -16.30 -12.66
CA VAL A 52 -6.92 -15.60 -12.40
C VAL A 52 -7.88 -16.58 -11.73
N LEU A 53 -8.46 -16.15 -10.60
CA LEU A 53 -9.36 -16.95 -9.78
C LEU A 53 -10.71 -16.25 -9.64
N PRO A 54 -11.82 -17.01 -9.52
CA PRO A 54 -13.08 -16.42 -9.11
C PRO A 54 -12.95 -15.85 -7.69
N LEU A 55 -13.74 -14.82 -7.38
CA LEU A 55 -13.88 -14.37 -6.00
C LEU A 55 -14.51 -15.50 -5.16
N PRO A 56 -13.95 -15.82 -3.98
CA PRO A 56 -14.51 -16.87 -3.14
C PRO A 56 -15.96 -16.53 -2.74
N PRO A 57 -16.89 -17.48 -2.83
CA PRO A 57 -18.27 -17.25 -2.46
C PRO A 57 -18.40 -17.11 -0.94
N GLY A 58 -18.87 -15.96 -0.46
CA GLY A 58 -19.43 -15.77 0.88
C GLY A 58 -18.49 -15.97 2.08
N GLU A 59 -17.84 -14.90 2.54
CA GLU A 59 -18.02 -14.25 3.85
C GLU A 59 -17.20 -12.96 3.79
N ALA A 60 -17.77 -11.84 4.24
CA ALA A 60 -17.05 -10.57 4.26
C ALA A 60 -16.01 -10.59 5.40
N PRO A 61 -14.83 -9.96 5.22
CA PRO A 61 -14.43 -9.17 4.06
C PRO A 61 -13.84 -10.02 2.92
N ALA A 62 -14.23 -9.68 1.68
CA ALA A 62 -13.65 -10.26 0.48
C ALA A 62 -12.13 -9.97 0.39
N PRO A 63 -11.35 -10.81 -0.31
CA PRO A 63 -9.94 -10.51 -0.57
C PRO A 63 -9.77 -9.17 -1.29
N VAL A 64 -8.77 -8.41 -0.86
CA VAL A 64 -8.39 -7.11 -1.42
C VAL A 64 -7.00 -7.20 -2.03
N VAL A 65 -6.62 -6.18 -2.81
CA VAL A 65 -5.27 -6.13 -3.39
C VAL A 65 -4.23 -6.13 -2.27
N GLY A 66 -3.20 -6.96 -2.42
CA GLY A 66 -2.12 -7.15 -1.46
C GLY A 66 -2.33 -8.31 -0.47
N ASP A 67 -3.53 -8.89 -0.39
CA ASP A 67 -3.77 -10.08 0.43
C ASP A 67 -2.90 -11.27 0.02
N TRP A 68 -2.58 -12.12 1.00
CA TRP A 68 -1.95 -13.40 0.77
C TRP A 68 -2.99 -14.52 0.87
N LEU A 69 -2.99 -15.41 -0.11
CA LEU A 69 -3.83 -16.58 -0.19
C LEU A 69 -2.95 -17.84 -0.21
N LEU A 70 -3.43 -18.91 0.40
CA LEU A 70 -2.88 -20.24 0.19
C LEU A 70 -3.71 -20.91 -0.91
N LEU A 71 -3.08 -21.25 -2.03
CA LEU A 71 -3.72 -21.92 -3.16
C LEU A 71 -3.38 -23.40 -3.14
N GLU A 72 -4.36 -24.26 -3.44
CA GLU A 72 -4.16 -25.70 -3.59
C GLU A 72 -3.15 -26.01 -4.73
N MET A 73 -2.29 -27.01 -4.49
CA MET A 73 -1.13 -27.31 -5.34
C MET A 73 -1.49 -27.77 -6.76
N ASP A 74 -2.53 -28.61 -6.86
CA ASP A 74 -2.91 -29.32 -8.09
C ASP A 74 -4.05 -28.63 -8.86
N ALA A 75 -4.87 -27.84 -8.18
CA ALA A 75 -5.87 -26.96 -8.75
C ALA A 75 -5.88 -25.68 -7.92
N PRO A 76 -5.82 -24.48 -8.52
CA PRO A 76 -5.56 -23.25 -7.77
C PRO A 76 -6.81 -22.73 -7.02
N HIS A 77 -7.53 -23.59 -6.33
CA HIS A 77 -8.58 -23.19 -5.40
C HIS A 77 -7.96 -22.49 -4.19
N VAL A 78 -8.68 -21.50 -3.66
CA VAL A 78 -8.28 -20.84 -2.43
C VAL A 78 -8.55 -21.78 -1.26
N LEU A 79 -7.50 -22.24 -0.59
CA LEU A 79 -7.60 -23.03 0.64
C LEU A 79 -7.92 -22.13 1.84
N CYS A 80 -7.18 -21.02 1.96
CA CYS A 80 -7.42 -20.01 2.99
C CYS A 80 -6.84 -18.65 2.60
N ARG A 81 -7.34 -17.60 3.26
CA ARG A 81 -6.70 -16.28 3.30
C ARG A 81 -5.78 -16.23 4.51
N ILE A 82 -4.56 -15.74 4.31
CA ILE A 82 -3.59 -15.53 5.37
C ILE A 82 -3.86 -14.17 6.00
N GLU A 83 -3.87 -14.14 7.33
CA GLU A 83 -4.12 -12.91 8.10
C GLU A 83 -3.13 -11.81 7.71
N PRO A 84 -3.61 -10.64 7.26
CA PRO A 84 -2.73 -9.58 6.81
C PRO A 84 -2.09 -8.86 8.02
N HIS A 85 -0.84 -8.44 7.87
CA HIS A 85 -0.18 -7.65 8.93
C HIS A 85 -0.63 -6.18 8.97
N SER A 86 -1.39 -5.74 7.97
CA SER A 86 -1.96 -4.41 7.86
C SER A 86 -3.17 -4.44 6.93
N ALA A 87 -4.20 -3.64 7.22
CA ALA A 87 -5.39 -3.54 6.37
C ALA A 87 -5.90 -2.11 6.32
N LEU A 88 -5.87 -1.49 5.14
CA LEU A 88 -6.23 -0.10 4.94
C LEU A 88 -7.68 0.02 4.45
N ALA A 89 -8.62 0.20 5.39
CA ALA A 89 -10.04 0.48 5.15
C ALA A 89 -10.73 -0.43 4.11
N GLY A 90 -10.32 -1.71 4.03
CA GLY A 90 -10.87 -2.66 3.05
C GLY A 90 -10.47 -2.39 1.59
N SER A 91 -9.52 -1.49 1.34
CA SER A 91 -9.04 -1.14 -0.01
C SER A 91 -7.72 -1.84 -0.36
N ALA A 92 -6.86 -2.10 0.64
CA ALA A 92 -5.57 -2.76 0.45
C ALA A 92 -5.11 -3.51 1.71
N ALA A 93 -4.29 -4.53 1.54
CA ALA A 93 -3.71 -5.32 2.62
C ALA A 93 -2.19 -5.52 2.45
N ASN A 94 -1.52 -5.84 3.55
CA ASN A 94 -0.06 -6.08 3.60
C ASN A 94 0.77 -4.93 3.00
N LEU A 95 0.43 -3.70 3.38
CA LEU A 95 1.21 -2.49 3.15
C LEU A 95 2.27 -2.35 4.23
N ASP A 96 3.49 -2.06 3.82
CA ASP A 96 4.58 -1.69 4.72
C ASP A 96 4.50 -0.20 5.09
N SER A 97 4.28 0.64 4.07
CA SER A 97 4.21 2.09 4.28
C SER A 97 3.09 2.75 3.48
N LEU A 98 2.53 3.82 4.06
CA LEU A 98 1.52 4.66 3.43
C LEU A 98 2.11 6.05 3.20
N PHE A 99 2.32 6.40 1.93
CA PHE A 99 2.72 7.76 1.57
C PHE A 99 1.51 8.70 1.64
N VAL A 100 1.51 9.56 2.65
CA VAL A 100 0.52 10.63 2.83
C VAL A 100 1.02 11.87 2.11
N VAL A 101 0.43 12.14 0.95
CA VAL A 101 0.93 13.15 0.01
C VAL A 101 0.11 14.44 0.13
N ASP A 102 0.80 15.56 0.31
CA ASP A 102 0.21 16.89 0.22
C ASP A 102 1.12 17.86 -0.54
N SER A 103 0.61 19.01 -0.96
CA SER A 103 1.41 20.05 -1.64
C SER A 103 2.12 20.94 -0.62
N CYS A 104 3.39 21.24 -0.86
CA CYS A 104 4.16 22.18 -0.05
C CYS A 104 3.72 23.62 -0.34
N GLY A 105 3.48 24.44 0.70
CA GLY A 105 3.13 25.85 0.57
C GLY A 105 1.76 26.18 1.17
N ASP A 106 1.05 27.11 0.53
CA ASP A 106 -0.21 27.68 1.04
C ASP A 106 -1.37 26.68 1.06
N ASP A 107 -1.30 25.62 0.24
CA ASP A 107 -2.32 24.56 0.16
C ASP A 107 -2.13 23.44 1.20
N LEU A 108 -1.13 23.54 2.09
CA LEU A 108 -0.83 22.53 3.09
C LEU A 108 -1.96 22.44 4.14
N ASP A 109 -2.64 21.30 4.18
CA ASP A 109 -3.80 21.06 5.04
C ASP A 109 -3.43 20.10 6.16
N LEU A 110 -2.99 20.66 7.30
CA LEU A 110 -2.57 19.87 8.46
C LEU A 110 -3.71 18.99 9.03
N PRO A 111 -4.95 19.49 9.21
CA PRO A 111 -6.05 18.64 9.68
C PRO A 111 -6.31 17.42 8.79
N ARG A 112 -6.26 17.60 7.45
CA ARG A 112 -6.40 16.47 6.52
C ARG A 112 -5.26 15.48 6.63
N LEU A 113 -4.03 15.98 6.78
CA LEU A 113 -2.86 15.15 6.99
C LEU A 113 -2.99 14.32 8.27
N GLU A 114 -3.41 14.93 9.39
CA GLU A 114 -3.66 14.24 10.66
C GLU A 114 -4.66 13.08 10.51
N ARG A 115 -5.75 13.28 9.76
CA ARG A 115 -6.74 12.22 9.51
C ARG A 115 -6.15 11.05 8.72
N TYR A 116 -5.33 11.31 7.69
CA TYR A 116 -4.64 10.22 6.97
C TYR A 116 -3.60 9.51 7.82
N LEU A 117 -2.92 10.22 8.73
CA LEU A 117 -2.00 9.59 9.68
C LEU A 117 -2.75 8.68 10.65
N ALA A 118 -3.88 9.15 11.20
CA ALA A 118 -4.74 8.33 12.06
C ALA A 118 -5.19 7.06 11.34
N LEU A 119 -5.56 7.18 10.06
CA LEU A 119 -5.90 6.04 9.22
C LEU A 119 -4.74 5.04 9.04
N ALA A 120 -3.52 5.54 8.77
CA ALA A 120 -2.34 4.68 8.63
C ALA A 120 -2.05 3.90 9.91
N PHE A 121 -2.10 4.59 11.07
CA PHE A 121 -1.87 3.97 12.36
C PHE A 121 -2.93 2.94 12.72
N ALA A 122 -4.21 3.23 12.48
CA ALA A 122 -5.31 2.28 12.68
C ALA A 122 -5.18 1.05 11.78
N ALA A 123 -4.64 1.21 10.57
CA ALA A 123 -4.37 0.14 9.61
C ALA A 123 -3.12 -0.69 9.92
N GLY A 124 -2.30 -0.30 10.92
CA GLY A 124 -1.02 -0.93 11.22
C GLY A 124 0.06 -0.69 10.15
N VAL A 125 -0.02 0.42 9.41
CA VAL A 125 0.90 0.78 8.33
C VAL A 125 1.79 1.94 8.77
N GLU A 126 3.08 1.93 8.40
CA GLU A 126 3.99 3.05 8.67
C GLU A 126 3.64 4.27 7.80
N PRO A 127 3.18 5.40 8.36
CA PRO A 127 2.95 6.59 7.54
C PRO A 127 4.27 7.30 7.21
N VAL A 128 4.35 7.81 5.99
CA VAL A 128 5.43 8.69 5.55
C VAL A 128 4.83 9.89 4.83
N ILE A 129 5.13 11.09 5.31
CA ILE A 129 4.59 12.32 4.74
C ILE A 129 5.47 12.75 3.56
N VAL A 130 4.83 13.01 2.43
CA VAL A 130 5.49 13.50 1.22
C VAL A 130 4.90 14.83 0.80
N LEU A 131 5.69 15.90 0.94
CA LEU A 131 5.32 17.25 0.51
C LEU A 131 5.79 17.47 -0.93
N THR A 132 4.86 17.47 -1.90
CA THR A 132 5.17 17.69 -3.32
C THR A 132 5.27 19.17 -3.66
N ARG A 133 5.58 19.49 -4.92
CA ARG A 133 5.72 20.87 -5.45
C ARG A 133 6.75 21.69 -4.67
N ALA A 134 7.79 21.05 -4.15
CA ALA A 134 8.83 21.72 -3.39
C ALA A 134 9.57 22.79 -4.22
N ASP A 135 9.62 22.62 -5.54
CA ASP A 135 10.15 23.58 -6.52
C ASP A 135 9.40 24.92 -6.53
N LEU A 136 8.10 24.91 -6.17
CA LEU A 136 7.26 26.10 -6.09
C LEU A 136 7.19 26.72 -4.69
N CYS A 137 7.78 26.07 -3.69
CA CYS A 137 7.68 26.50 -2.30
C CYS A 137 8.93 27.26 -1.85
N ALA A 138 8.77 28.55 -1.54
CA ALA A 138 9.85 29.38 -1.01
C ALA A 138 10.25 29.03 0.43
N GLN A 139 9.38 28.35 1.19
CA GLN A 139 9.51 28.16 2.64
C GLN A 139 9.38 26.69 3.07
N ILE A 140 10.01 25.77 2.32
CA ILE A 140 10.03 24.32 2.64
C ILE A 140 10.36 24.04 4.12
N PRO A 141 11.38 24.67 4.75
CA PRO A 141 11.68 24.41 6.16
C PRO A 141 10.53 24.78 7.10
N SER A 142 9.69 25.75 6.73
CA SER A 142 8.52 26.12 7.53
C SER A 142 7.41 25.08 7.39
N CYS A 143 7.12 24.60 6.19
CA CYS A 143 6.15 23.53 5.98
C CYS A 143 6.53 22.27 6.75
N ILE A 144 7.81 21.86 6.69
CA ILE A 144 8.31 20.71 7.45
C ILE A 144 8.13 20.92 8.95
N ARG A 145 8.45 22.11 9.49
CA ARG A 145 8.24 22.40 10.92
C ARG A 145 6.77 22.32 11.32
N SER A 146 5.86 22.86 10.50
CA SER A 146 4.41 22.78 10.76
C SER A 146 3.92 21.34 10.79
N VAL A 147 4.39 20.51 9.85
CA VAL A 147 4.10 19.07 9.84
C VAL A 147 4.67 18.38 11.08
N GLN A 148 5.93 18.64 11.43
CA GLN A 148 6.57 18.04 12.61
C GLN A 148 5.90 18.43 13.92
N ALA A 149 5.24 19.59 13.98
CA ALA A 149 4.49 20.02 15.15
C ALA A 149 3.21 19.18 15.39
N VAL A 150 2.54 18.73 14.31
CA VAL A 150 1.32 17.90 14.38
C VAL A 150 1.61 16.41 14.34
N ALA A 151 2.72 16.01 13.70
CA ALA A 151 3.11 14.62 13.48
C ALA A 151 4.55 14.35 13.95
N PRO A 152 4.83 14.50 15.26
CA PRO A 152 6.17 14.26 15.79
C PRO A 152 6.59 12.80 15.58
N GLY A 153 7.79 12.59 15.04
CA GLY A 153 8.34 11.25 14.80
C GLY A 153 7.94 10.62 13.47
N VAL A 154 7.01 11.21 12.72
CA VAL A 154 6.68 10.77 11.35
C VAL A 154 7.68 11.36 10.37
N ALA A 155 8.21 10.55 9.46
CA ALA A 155 9.11 11.02 8.41
C ALA A 155 8.38 12.00 7.48
N CYS A 156 9.02 13.13 7.17
CA CYS A 156 8.47 14.16 6.28
C CYS A 156 9.51 14.55 5.23
N ILE A 157 9.23 14.21 3.97
CA ILE A 157 10.13 14.43 2.83
C ILE A 157 9.50 15.42 1.85
N ALA A 158 10.20 16.51 1.57
CA ALA A 158 9.79 17.44 0.52
C ALA A 158 10.43 17.06 -0.82
N VAL A 159 9.62 16.99 -1.88
CA VAL A 159 10.02 16.55 -3.22
C VAL A 159 9.42 17.43 -4.30
N ASP A 160 10.13 17.52 -5.43
CA ASP A 160 9.50 17.83 -6.70
C ASP A 160 9.12 16.49 -7.35
N ALA A 161 7.81 16.22 -7.39
CA ALA A 161 7.26 14.97 -7.87
C ALA A 161 7.59 14.68 -9.35
N THR A 162 8.09 15.66 -10.12
CA THR A 162 8.49 15.50 -11.53
C THR A 162 9.99 15.26 -11.70
N THR A 163 10.77 15.41 -10.63
CA THR A 163 12.23 15.33 -10.66
C THR A 163 12.73 14.14 -9.84
N ALA A 164 13.16 13.09 -10.54
CA ALA A 164 13.62 11.82 -9.94
C ALA A 164 14.77 11.97 -8.92
N SER A 165 15.63 12.99 -9.03
CA SER A 165 16.69 13.20 -8.03
C SER A 165 16.14 13.62 -6.67
N THR A 166 14.98 14.26 -6.61
CA THR A 166 14.37 14.72 -5.36
C THR A 166 13.60 13.61 -4.65
N THR A 167 13.18 12.57 -5.36
CA THR A 167 12.46 11.41 -4.79
C THR A 167 13.41 10.36 -4.20
N LYS A 168 14.73 10.51 -4.40
CA LYS A 168 15.76 9.60 -3.85
C LYS A 168 15.63 9.31 -2.34
N PRO A 169 15.29 10.28 -1.46
CA PRO A 169 15.11 9.97 -0.05
C PRO A 169 13.98 8.98 0.25
N LEU A 170 12.98 8.87 -0.65
CA LEU A 170 11.88 7.90 -0.51
C LEU A 170 12.34 6.44 -0.69
N GLN A 171 13.55 6.22 -1.23
CA GLN A 171 14.09 4.87 -1.42
C GLN A 171 14.24 4.09 -0.10
N ALA A 172 14.28 4.76 1.04
CA ALA A 172 14.30 4.12 2.35
C ALA A 172 13.06 3.22 2.64
N TRP A 173 11.96 3.41 1.90
CA TRP A 173 10.74 2.59 2.00
C TRP A 173 10.43 1.80 0.71
N LEU A 174 11.35 1.80 -0.26
CA LEU A 174 11.14 1.22 -1.60
C LEU A 174 12.12 0.08 -1.90
N ASP A 175 12.56 -0.64 -0.87
CA ASP A 175 13.37 -1.84 -1.01
C ASP A 175 12.57 -3.00 -1.66
N SER A 176 13.28 -3.96 -2.23
CA SER A 176 12.65 -5.13 -2.86
C SER A 176 11.74 -5.88 -1.87
N GLY A 177 10.50 -6.13 -2.29
CA GLY A 177 9.48 -6.79 -1.46
C GLY A 177 8.68 -5.85 -0.55
N GLN A 178 9.11 -4.59 -0.36
CA GLN A 178 8.30 -3.59 0.33
C GLN A 178 7.07 -3.23 -0.50
N THR A 179 5.96 -2.95 0.17
CA THR A 179 4.69 -2.60 -0.45
C THR A 179 4.20 -1.25 0.05
N VAL A 180 3.96 -0.32 -0.87
CA VAL A 180 3.51 1.03 -0.54
C VAL A 180 2.21 1.39 -1.24
N ALA A 181 1.48 2.34 -0.66
CA ALA A 181 0.32 2.98 -1.27
C ALA A 181 0.43 4.51 -1.08
N PHE A 182 -0.40 5.26 -1.82
CA PHE A 182 -0.41 6.72 -1.79
C PHE A 182 -1.81 7.24 -1.53
N VAL A 183 -1.95 8.11 -0.53
CA VAL A 183 -3.20 8.83 -0.21
C VAL A 183 -2.95 10.34 -0.16
N GLY A 184 -4.00 11.13 -0.25
CA GLY A 184 -3.90 12.60 -0.30
C GLY A 184 -5.01 13.22 -1.13
N ALA A 185 -5.13 14.54 -1.14
CA ALA A 185 -6.16 15.21 -1.92
C ALA A 185 -5.95 15.04 -3.45
N PRO A 186 -7.00 15.18 -4.29
CA PRO A 186 -6.83 15.27 -5.73
C PRO A 186 -5.92 16.43 -6.12
N GLY A 187 -5.06 16.23 -7.12
CA GLY A 187 -4.19 17.29 -7.65
C GLY A 187 -2.90 17.56 -6.86
N VAL A 188 -2.70 16.99 -5.67
CA VAL A 188 -1.48 17.19 -4.86
C VAL A 188 -0.22 16.52 -5.42
N GLY A 189 -0.24 15.99 -6.65
CA GLY A 189 0.94 15.42 -7.31
C GLY A 189 1.20 13.93 -7.04
N LYS A 190 0.23 13.18 -6.48
CA LYS A 190 0.35 11.71 -6.27
C LYS A 190 0.70 10.95 -7.55
N SER A 191 -0.07 11.15 -8.62
CA SER A 191 0.16 10.44 -9.89
C SER A 191 1.52 10.79 -10.48
N SER A 192 1.91 12.06 -10.48
CA SER A 192 3.24 12.49 -10.93
C SER A 192 4.35 11.83 -10.13
N LEU A 193 4.19 11.73 -8.81
CA LEU A 193 5.16 11.06 -7.94
C LEU A 193 5.25 9.57 -8.25
N ILE A 194 4.11 8.89 -8.41
CA ILE A 194 4.06 7.48 -8.79
C ILE A 194 4.75 7.25 -10.14
N ASP A 195 4.45 8.09 -11.14
CA ASP A 195 5.04 7.99 -12.48
C ASP A 195 6.56 8.18 -12.43
N THR A 196 7.04 9.17 -11.66
CA THR A 196 8.48 9.39 -11.45
C THR A 196 9.17 8.23 -10.74
N LEU A 197 8.51 7.60 -9.77
CA LEU A 197 9.04 6.43 -9.06
C LEU A 197 9.00 5.15 -9.91
N ALA A 198 7.98 5.00 -10.75
CA ALA A 198 7.85 3.88 -11.69
C ALA A 198 8.90 3.96 -12.80
N GLY A 199 9.22 5.16 -13.29
CA GLY A 199 10.10 5.33 -14.44
C GLY A 199 9.56 4.56 -15.66
N ASP A 200 10.34 3.62 -16.17
CA ASP A 200 9.95 2.77 -17.30
C ASP A 200 9.17 1.50 -16.86
N ALA A 201 8.94 1.30 -15.56
CA ALA A 201 8.20 0.14 -15.07
C ALA A 201 6.72 0.20 -15.51
N PRO A 202 6.14 -0.95 -15.92
CA PRO A 202 4.77 -0.98 -16.42
C PRO A 202 3.77 -0.72 -15.28
N ARG A 203 3.12 0.45 -15.33
CA ARG A 203 2.03 0.81 -14.42
C ARG A 203 0.71 0.17 -14.85
N HIS A 204 -0.01 -0.39 -13.89
CA HIS A 204 -1.38 -0.89 -14.07
C HIS A 204 -2.19 -0.67 -12.79
N ALA A 205 -3.52 -0.74 -12.91
CA ALA A 205 -4.40 -0.73 -11.74
C ALA A 205 -4.17 -2.00 -10.91
N GLY A 206 -4.31 -1.90 -9.59
CA GLY A 206 -3.98 -2.98 -8.66
C GLY A 206 -2.59 -2.80 -8.10
N MET A 207 -1.77 -3.85 -8.15
CA MET A 207 -0.43 -3.90 -7.55
C MET A 207 0.63 -4.12 -8.63
N PHE A 208 1.56 -3.18 -8.79
CA PHE A 208 2.62 -3.23 -9.79
C PHE A 208 4.00 -3.01 -9.17
N GLN A 209 5.04 -3.55 -9.81
CA GLN A 209 6.40 -3.50 -9.31
C GLN A 209 7.17 -2.32 -9.89
N LEU A 210 7.89 -1.59 -9.04
CA LEU A 210 8.87 -0.58 -9.44
C LEU A 210 10.18 -1.23 -9.90
N SER A 211 11.01 -0.50 -10.65
CA SER A 211 12.32 -1.02 -11.09
C SER A 211 13.27 -1.41 -9.94
N GLY A 212 13.08 -0.83 -8.74
CA GLY A 212 13.81 -1.18 -7.52
C GLY A 212 13.32 -2.45 -6.82
N GLY A 213 12.22 -3.04 -7.27
CA GLY A 213 11.66 -4.28 -6.74
C GLY A 213 10.60 -4.11 -5.64
N ALA A 214 10.35 -2.89 -5.17
CA ALA A 214 9.19 -2.55 -4.35
C ALA A 214 7.89 -2.60 -5.16
N TRP A 215 6.78 -2.71 -4.46
CA TRP A 215 5.44 -2.78 -5.03
C TRP A 215 4.62 -1.57 -4.65
N VAL A 216 3.83 -1.07 -5.60
CA VAL A 216 2.85 -0.01 -5.38
C VAL A 216 1.46 -0.58 -5.56
N ILE A 217 0.58 -0.35 -4.59
CA ILE A 217 -0.85 -0.58 -4.72
C ILE A 217 -1.52 0.74 -5.13
N ASP A 218 -2.12 0.75 -6.30
CA ASP A 218 -2.82 1.88 -6.91
C ASP A 218 -4.18 1.41 -7.47
N THR A 219 -5.19 1.42 -6.60
CA THR A 219 -6.57 1.04 -6.94
C THR A 219 -7.47 2.27 -7.01
N PRO A 220 -8.58 2.25 -7.77
CA PRO A 220 -9.60 3.30 -7.73
C PRO A 220 -10.06 3.62 -6.31
N GLU A 221 -10.29 2.59 -5.49
CA GLU A 221 -10.74 2.71 -4.10
C GLU A 221 -9.73 3.52 -3.25
N LEU A 222 -8.41 3.30 -3.43
CA LEU A 222 -7.39 4.09 -2.74
C LEU A 222 -7.31 5.54 -3.26
N ARG A 223 -7.58 5.77 -4.55
CA ARG A 223 -7.57 7.13 -5.13
C ARG A 223 -8.74 7.98 -4.63
N GLU A 224 -9.86 7.34 -4.34
CA GLU A 224 -11.09 7.95 -3.87
C GLU A 224 -11.16 8.04 -2.34
N LEU A 225 -10.33 7.27 -1.62
CA LEU A 225 -10.28 7.23 -0.16
C LEU A 225 -10.12 8.63 0.45
N ARG A 226 -11.17 9.10 1.12
CA ARG A 226 -11.17 10.39 1.81
C ARG A 226 -10.91 10.20 3.29
N ALA A 227 -10.05 11.06 3.83
CA ALA A 227 -9.72 11.04 5.25
C ALA A 227 -10.95 11.25 6.17
N ASP A 228 -11.99 11.91 5.66
CA ASP A 228 -13.22 12.23 6.42
C ASP A 228 -14.23 11.07 6.45
N GLU A 229 -14.11 10.09 5.56
CA GLU A 229 -15.07 8.97 5.47
C GLU A 229 -14.76 7.86 6.47
N VAL A 230 -13.51 7.78 6.97
CA VAL A 230 -13.07 6.72 7.89
C VAL A 230 -13.33 7.05 9.37
N ASP A 231 -13.56 8.32 9.70
CA ASP A 231 -13.92 8.77 11.06
C ASP A 231 -15.22 8.10 11.56
N THR A 232 -16.11 7.71 10.62
CA THR A 232 -17.38 7.05 10.92
C THR A 232 -17.24 5.62 11.46
N ASP A 233 -16.19 4.89 11.07
CA ASP A 233 -15.98 3.49 11.50
C ASP A 233 -15.14 3.40 12.79
N LEU A 234 -14.25 4.37 13.03
CA LEU A 234 -13.45 4.42 14.26
C LEU A 234 -14.26 4.85 15.47
N GLN A 235 -15.26 5.73 15.31
CA GLN A 235 -16.20 6.09 16.39
C GLN A 235 -17.16 4.95 16.76
N ALA A 236 -17.33 3.93 15.91
CA ALA A 236 -18.11 2.73 16.23
C ALA A 236 -17.34 1.74 17.13
N LEU A 237 -16.05 1.97 17.36
CA LEU A 237 -15.16 1.17 18.20
C LEU A 237 -14.83 1.83 19.54
N ASP A 238 -15.57 2.88 19.94
CA ASP A 238 -15.49 3.42 21.31
C ASP A 238 -15.95 2.35 22.31
N ILE A 239 -14.98 1.56 22.77
CA ILE A 239 -15.07 0.72 23.96
C ILE A 239 -15.28 1.67 25.13
N GLU A 240 -16.45 1.56 25.79
CA GLU A 240 -16.72 2.29 27.04
C GLU A 240 -15.58 2.04 28.05
N PRO A 241 -15.06 3.10 28.69
CA PRO A 241 -14.03 2.93 29.72
C PRO A 241 -14.64 2.22 30.94
N ALA A 242 -14.03 1.10 31.32
CA ALA A 242 -14.29 0.40 32.57
C ALA A 242 -13.72 1.17 33.79
#